data_AF-A0A0L0MZU8-F1
#
_entry.id   AF-A0A0L0MZU8-F1
#
_cell.length_a   1.000
_cell.length_b   1.000
_cell.length_c   1.000
_cell.angle_alpha   90.00
_cell.angle_beta   90.00
_cell.angle_gamma   90.00
#
_symmetry.space_group_name_H-M   'P 1'
#
loop_
_entity.id
_entity.type
_entity.pdbx_description
1 polymer ?
#
loop_
_entity_poly.entity_id
_entity_poly.type
_entity_poly.pdbx_seq_one_letter_code
_entity_poly.pdbx_strand_id
1 'polypeptide(L)'
;MLKLFEQFAALEDPTLCAQNLPWPAFVAGTECHGDHERQETIAKLFTTITDATGFRHFLDVLKFLRMFWAGDHPDWQPLAREFQQKGFRILAL
;
A
#
# COMPACT_ATOMS: atom_id res chain seq x y z
N MET A 1 2.14 16.18 1.27
CA MET A 1 1.26 15.00 1.08
C MET A 1 0.25 14.80 2.23
N LEU A 2 -0.14 15.85 2.98
CA LEU A 2 -1.08 15.72 4.11
C LEU A 2 -2.50 15.35 3.69
N LYS A 3 -2.96 15.88 2.54
CA LYS A 3 -4.34 15.72 2.08
C LYS A 3 -4.74 14.28 1.73
N LEU A 4 -3.81 13.41 1.33
CA LEU A 4 -4.15 12.05 0.89
C LEU A 4 -4.51 11.14 2.08
N PHE A 5 -3.77 11.24 3.18
CA PHE A 5 -4.09 10.49 4.41
C PHE A 5 -5.37 11.00 5.07
N GLU A 6 -5.58 12.32 5.07
CA GLU A 6 -6.84 12.93 5.52
C GLU A 6 -8.02 12.41 4.68
N GLN A 7 -7.85 12.29 3.35
CA GLN A 7 -8.88 11.74 2.47
C GLN A 7 -9.16 10.27 2.76
N PHE A 8 -8.15 9.44 3.03
CA PHE A 8 -8.38 8.04 3.44
C PHE A 8 -9.07 7.94 4.79
N ALA A 9 -8.71 8.78 5.75
CA ALA A 9 -9.36 8.84 7.05
C ALA A 9 -10.82 9.31 6.96
N ALA A 10 -11.15 10.14 5.96
CA ALA A 10 -12.49 10.66 5.71
C ALA A 10 -13.37 9.74 4.85
N LEU A 11 -12.88 8.59 4.37
CA LEU A 11 -13.70 7.63 3.65
C LEU A 11 -14.68 6.96 4.63
N GLU A 12 -15.95 7.35 4.57
CA GLU A 12 -17.01 6.77 5.40
C GLU A 12 -17.18 5.26 5.15
N ASP A 13 -17.06 4.81 3.90
CA ASP A 13 -17.03 3.39 3.54
C ASP A 13 -16.06 3.13 2.37
N PRO A 14 -14.82 2.71 2.67
CA PRO A 14 -13.83 2.36 1.64
C PRO A 14 -14.25 1.19 0.75
N THR A 15 -15.23 0.38 1.15
CA THR A 15 -15.65 -0.80 0.37
C THR A 15 -16.41 -0.42 -0.89
N LEU A 16 -17.14 0.71 -0.88
CA LEU A 16 -17.91 1.21 -2.03
C LEU A 16 -17.04 1.55 -3.25
N CYS A 17 -15.77 1.88 -3.02
CA CYS A 17 -14.81 2.22 -4.07
C CYS A 17 -13.50 1.42 -3.97
N ALA A 18 -13.51 0.27 -3.29
CA ALA A 18 -12.32 -0.51 -2.96
C ALA A 18 -11.41 -0.80 -4.16
N GLN A 19 -11.99 -0.99 -5.34
CA GLN A 19 -11.29 -1.23 -6.60
C GLN A 19 -10.51 -0.02 -7.15
N ASN A 20 -10.86 1.20 -6.74
CA ASN A 20 -10.15 2.44 -7.12
C ASN A 20 -9.08 2.87 -6.11
N LEU A 21 -9.09 2.29 -4.90
CA LEU A 21 -8.18 2.63 -3.81
C LEU A 21 -6.76 2.01 -3.87
N PRO A 22 -6.44 0.91 -4.59
CA PRO A 22 -5.16 0.24 -4.45
C PRO A 22 -3.96 1.11 -4.86
N TRP A 23 -4.08 1.82 -5.99
CA TRP A 23 -2.98 2.67 -6.47
C TRP A 23 -2.73 3.88 -5.56
N PRO A 24 -3.77 4.67 -5.17
CA PRO A 24 -3.60 5.70 -4.15
C PRO A 24 -3.02 5.18 -2.83
N ALA A 25 -3.47 4.01 -2.37
CA ALA A 25 -2.98 3.38 -1.14
C ALA A 25 -1.51 2.96 -1.25
N PHE A 26 -1.10 2.45 -2.42
CA PHE A 26 0.30 2.11 -2.69
C PHE A 26 1.20 3.36 -2.65
N VAL A 27 0.83 4.43 -3.35
CA VAL A 27 1.60 5.69 -3.37
C VAL A 27 1.72 6.26 -1.96
N ALA A 28 0.63 6.29 -1.20
CA ALA A 28 0.69 6.72 0.19
C ALA A 28 1.60 5.80 1.02
N GLY A 29 1.48 4.48 0.84
CA GLY A 29 2.32 3.49 1.52
C GLY A 29 3.82 3.69 1.28
N THR A 30 4.21 4.06 0.06
CA THR A 30 5.63 4.35 -0.26
C THR A 30 6.16 5.61 0.42
N GLU A 31 5.26 6.48 0.91
CA GLU A 31 5.59 7.78 1.51
C GLU A 31 5.48 7.75 3.05
N CYS A 32 5.14 6.59 3.62
CA CYS A 32 5.06 6.35 5.07
C CYS A 32 6.34 5.80 5.70
N HIS A 33 7.49 5.84 5.00
CA HIS A 33 8.73 5.31 5.58
C HIS A 33 9.08 6.04 6.88
N GLY A 34 9.33 5.29 7.95
CA GLY A 34 9.56 5.82 9.31
C GLY A 34 8.32 6.33 10.06
N ASP A 35 7.11 6.36 9.46
CA ASP A 35 5.87 6.81 10.10
C ASP A 35 4.94 5.62 10.41
N HIS A 36 5.09 5.03 11.59
CA HIS A 36 4.35 3.83 11.99
C HIS A 36 2.82 3.99 12.00
N GLU A 37 2.31 5.17 12.34
CA GLU A 37 0.87 5.42 12.38
C GLU A 37 0.27 5.38 10.98
N ARG A 38 0.95 6.02 10.02
CA ARG A 38 0.53 5.99 8.62
C ARG A 38 0.73 4.62 7.99
N GLN A 39 1.78 3.89 8.36
CA GLN A 39 1.98 2.50 7.91
C GLN A 39 0.81 1.60 8.33
N GLU A 40 0.36 1.71 9.59
CA GLU A 40 -0.78 0.94 10.10
C GLU A 40 -2.09 1.33 9.39
N THR A 41 -2.28 2.61 9.11
CA THR A 41 -3.43 3.11 8.34
C THR A 41 -3.49 2.48 6.95
N ILE A 42 -2.35 2.45 6.24
CA ILE A 42 -2.26 1.83 4.92
C ILE A 42 -2.42 0.30 4.99
N ALA A 43 -1.89 -0.35 6.03
CA ALA A 43 -2.04 -1.78 6.21
C ALA A 43 -3.51 -2.20 6.41
N LYS A 44 -4.26 -1.44 7.21
CA LYS A 44 -5.70 -1.65 7.37
C LYS A 44 -6.44 -1.43 6.05
N LEU A 45 -6.10 -0.38 5.31
CA LEU A 45 -6.73 -0.07 4.03
C LEU A 45 -6.53 -1.22 3.01
N PHE A 46 -5.32 -1.75 2.85
CA PHE A 46 -5.09 -2.90 1.97
C PHE A 46 -5.82 -4.16 2.40
N THR A 47 -5.99 -4.37 3.71
CA THR A 47 -6.79 -5.49 4.24
C THR A 47 -8.26 -5.30 3.86
N THR A 48 -8.83 -4.12 4.10
CA THR A 48 -10.21 -3.78 3.71
C THR A 48 -10.45 -3.92 2.20
N ILE A 49 -9.51 -3.44 1.37
CA ILE A 49 -9.60 -3.58 -0.09
C ILE A 49 -9.60 -5.07 -0.48
N THR A 50 -8.73 -5.87 0.11
CA THR A 50 -8.65 -7.32 -0.15
C THR A 50 -9.96 -8.00 0.21
N ASP A 51 -10.52 -7.70 1.38
CA ASP A 51 -11.75 -8.31 1.88
C ASP A 51 -12.96 -7.89 1.02
N ALA A 52 -13.03 -6.64 0.60
CA ALA A 52 -14.12 -6.11 -0.23
C ALA A 52 -14.09 -6.62 -1.68
N THR A 53 -12.90 -6.82 -2.26
CA THR A 53 -12.75 -7.22 -3.67
C THR A 53 -12.54 -8.71 -3.87
N GLY A 54 -12.08 -9.43 -2.83
CA GLY A 54 -11.61 -10.81 -2.91
C GLY A 54 -10.24 -10.98 -3.59
N PHE A 55 -9.58 -9.88 -3.97
CA PHE A 55 -8.32 -9.90 -4.72
C PHE A 55 -7.11 -10.03 -3.81
N ARG A 56 -6.63 -11.26 -3.66
CA ARG A 56 -5.49 -11.58 -2.76
C ARG A 56 -4.16 -10.94 -3.14
N HIS A 57 -3.96 -10.53 -4.39
CA HIS A 57 -2.71 -9.90 -4.83
C HIS A 57 -2.44 -8.58 -4.09
N PHE A 58 -3.45 -7.91 -3.54
CA PHE A 58 -3.28 -6.74 -2.69
C PHE A 58 -2.55 -7.05 -1.38
N LEU A 59 -2.60 -8.29 -0.88
CA LEU A 59 -1.79 -8.73 0.26
C LEU A 59 -0.31 -8.88 -0.12
N ASP A 60 0.00 -9.22 -1.37
CA ASP A 60 1.38 -9.24 -1.86
C ASP A 60 1.95 -7.81 -1.94
N VAL A 61 1.13 -6.84 -2.34
CA VAL A 61 1.48 -5.41 -2.30
C VAL A 61 1.72 -4.95 -0.85
N LEU A 62 0.83 -5.31 0.07
CA LEU A 62 1.02 -5.00 1.50
C LEU A 62 2.29 -5.67 2.06
N LYS A 63 2.58 -6.89 1.66
CA LYS A 63 3.83 -7.59 2.05
C LYS A 63 5.05 -6.83 1.56
N PHE A 64 5.04 -6.37 0.30
CA PHE A 64 6.10 -5.51 -0.25
C PHE A 64 6.28 -4.25 0.60
N LEU A 65 5.20 -3.53 0.87
CA LEU A 65 5.25 -2.31 1.69
C LEU A 65 5.81 -2.57 3.09
N ARG A 66 5.43 -3.67 3.75
CA ARG A 66 5.99 -4.05 5.05
C ARG A 66 7.49 -4.34 5.01
N MET A 67 7.99 -4.98 3.94
CA MET A 67 9.43 -5.18 3.78
C MET A 67 10.16 -3.88 3.52
N PHE A 68 9.56 -2.96 2.75
CA PHE A 68 10.08 -1.62 2.53
C PHE A 68 10.15 -0.82 3.85
N TRP A 69 9.06 -0.77 4.61
CA TRP A 69 8.99 -0.06 5.89
C TRP A 69 9.97 -0.59 6.95
N ALA A 70 10.30 -1.88 6.88
CA ALA A 70 11.28 -2.52 7.77
C ALA A 70 12.74 -2.28 7.35
N GLY A 71 12.98 -1.80 6.13
CA GLY A 71 14.31 -1.47 5.65
C GLY A 71 14.76 -0.07 6.06
N ASP A 72 16.06 0.19 6.00
CA ASP A 72 16.63 1.50 6.37
C ASP A 72 16.58 2.53 5.22
N HIS A 73 16.28 2.08 4.00
CA HIS A 73 16.31 2.93 2.82
C HIS A 73 14.94 3.58 2.57
N PRO A 74 14.86 4.93 2.51
CA PRO A 74 13.58 5.62 2.33
C PRO A 74 13.07 5.60 0.88
N ASP A 75 13.91 5.25 -0.09
CA ASP A 75 13.48 4.99 -1.47
C ASP A 75 13.05 3.53 -1.64
N TRP A 76 11.82 3.33 -2.11
CA TRP A 76 11.22 2.03 -2.37
C TRP A 76 11.64 1.42 -3.71
N GLN A 77 12.13 2.24 -4.65
CA GLN A 77 12.43 1.81 -6.02
C GLN A 77 13.52 0.73 -6.11
N PRO A 78 14.63 0.77 -5.33
CA PRO A 78 15.62 -0.30 -5.34
C PRO A 78 15.00 -1.66 -4.95
N LEU A 79 14.21 -1.70 -3.87
CA LEU A 79 13.53 -2.91 -3.43
C LEU A 79 12.54 -3.41 -4.50
N ALA A 80 11.81 -2.49 -5.14
CA ALA A 80 10.88 -2.87 -6.20
C ALA A 80 11.58 -3.49 -7.42
N ARG A 81 12.75 -2.97 -7.81
CA ARG A 81 13.56 -3.53 -8.90
C ARG A 81 14.06 -4.94 -8.56
N GLU A 82 14.50 -5.17 -7.32
CA GLU A 82 14.90 -6.51 -6.88
C GLU A 82 13.75 -7.51 -6.95
N PHE A 83 12.55 -7.09 -6.52
CA PHE A 83 11.36 -7.91 -6.59
C PHE A 83 10.95 -8.23 -8.02
N GLN A 84 11.03 -7.25 -8.91
CA GLN A 84 10.76 -7.45 -10.34
C GLN A 84 11.73 -8.44 -10.98
N GLN A 85 13.03 -8.37 -10.64
CA GLN A 85 14.03 -9.35 -11.09
C GLN A 85 13.74 -10.77 -10.59
N LYS A 86 13.11 -10.89 -9.41
CA LYS A 86 12.66 -12.17 -8.82
C LYS A 86 11.29 -12.63 -9.33
N GLY A 87 10.69 -11.92 -10.29
CA GLY A 87 9.41 -12.27 -10.91
C GLY A 87 8.17 -11.75 -10.18
N PHE A 88 8.32 -10.95 -9.12
CA PHE A 88 7.20 -10.32 -8.43
C PHE A 88 6.78 -9.04 -9.16
N ARG A 89 5.50 -8.93 -9.51
CA ARG A 89 4.90 -7.69 -10.01
C ARG A 89 4.21 -6.99 -8.87
N ILE A 90 4.78 -5.88 -8.42
CA ILE A 90 4.27 -5.11 -7.28
C ILE A 90 2.99 -4.34 -7.67
N LEU A 91 2.79 -4.05 -8.95
CA LEU A 91 1.52 -3.59 -9.49
C LEU A 91 1.33 -4.19 -10.88
N ALA A 92 0.30 -5.02 -11.02
CA ALA A 92 -0.25 -5.39 -12.31
C ALA A 92 -1.33 -4.38 -12.66
N LEU A 93 -1.06 -3.50 -13.63
CA LEU A 93 -2.12 -3.03 -14.51
C LEU A 93 -2.46 -4.18 -15.47
#